data_AF-A0A1J3EC27-F1
#
_entry.id   AF-A0A1J3EC27-F1
#
_cell.length_a   1.000
_cell.length_b   1.000
_cell.length_c   1.000
_cell.angle_alpha   90.00
_cell.angle_beta   90.00
_cell.angle_gamma   90.00
#
_symmetry.space_group_name_H-M   'P 1'
#
loop_
_entity.id
_entity.type
_entity.pdbx_description
1 polymer ?
#
loop_
_entity_poly.entity_id
_entity_poly.type
_entity_poly.pdbx_seq_one_letter_code
_entity_poly.pdbx_strand_id
1 'polypeptide(L)'
;MASEEDRALENLLDIQIKEQKESLSAIDEALASDPSDPELLSLHEELSGAIKEAEEGLLHLKRARLLQEADIVLHGLSHAAGVKAEHQDPLANELELEKSEENKDLDGSRCRFRHTDGRWYNGRVIGVEGSDSAKITFLSPTSESMMMCKFFMQQRCRFGSSCRLSHGLDVPLSSLKSYDQTEWNQSMVGSKIWAVSGSKYDLWRKAELESWDDELQVGRVVFRDDGSSAKLGSDAMVLSEYAQMTDDEGEYVEEEEEEEEEE
;
A
#
# COMPACT_ATOMS: atom_id res chain seq x y z
N MET A 1 13.33 -4.62 23.85
CA MET A 1 13.07 -3.33 24.53
C MET A 1 11.73 -2.74 24.08
N ALA A 2 11.62 -1.87 23.06
CA ALA A 2 10.33 -1.23 22.70
C ALA A 2 9.19 -2.23 22.35
N SER A 3 9.48 -3.26 21.53
CA SER A 3 8.47 -4.28 21.16
C SER A 3 7.99 -5.15 22.33
N GLU A 4 8.80 -5.33 23.38
CA GLU A 4 8.41 -6.11 24.56
C GLU A 4 7.52 -5.30 25.50
N GLU A 5 7.78 -3.99 25.61
CA GLU A 5 6.95 -3.04 26.35
C GLU A 5 5.56 -2.91 25.68
N ASP A 6 5.51 -2.84 24.35
CA ASP A 6 4.26 -2.80 23.58
C ASP A 6 3.42 -4.07 23.77
N ARG A 7 4.05 -5.26 23.76
CA ARG A 7 3.36 -6.54 24.04
C ARG A 7 2.85 -6.62 25.47
N ALA A 8 3.59 -6.09 26.44
CA ALA A 8 3.14 -6.06 27.83
C ALA A 8 1.91 -5.16 27.98
N LEU A 9 1.89 -4.01 27.29
CA LEU A 9 0.75 -3.10 27.26
C LEU A 9 -0.48 -3.73 26.57
N GLU A 10 -0.29 -4.38 25.41
CA GLU A 10 -1.36 -5.12 24.71
C GLU A 10 -2.00 -6.17 25.63
N ASN A 11 -1.17 -6.99 26.31
CA ASN A 11 -1.65 -8.03 27.23
C ASN A 11 -2.40 -7.45 28.43
N LEU A 12 -1.93 -6.32 28.98
CA LEU A 12 -2.60 -5.64 30.08
C LEU A 12 -3.98 -5.13 29.66
N LEU A 13 -4.09 -4.54 28.46
CA LEU A 13 -5.37 -4.08 27.91
C LEU A 13 -6.33 -5.26 27.64
N ASP A 14 -5.85 -6.37 27.08
CA ASP A 14 -6.66 -7.58 26.86
C ASP A 14 -7.27 -8.10 28.16
N ILE A 15 -6.47 -8.13 29.25
CA ILE A 15 -6.96 -8.53 30.58
C ILE A 15 -8.04 -7.57 31.07
N GLN A 16 -7.80 -6.26 31.00
CA GLN A 16 -8.74 -5.25 31.46
C GLN A 16 -10.06 -5.29 30.67
N ILE A 17 -10.01 -5.44 29.35
CA ILE A 17 -11.20 -5.58 28.49
C ILE A 17 -11.99 -6.82 28.90
N LYS A 18 -11.32 -7.93 29.21
CA LYS A 18 -11.98 -9.16 29.66
C LYS A 18 -12.70 -8.96 31.00
N GLU A 19 -12.07 -8.31 31.96
CA GLU A 19 -12.69 -7.98 33.26
C GLU A 19 -13.91 -7.06 33.11
N GLN A 20 -13.82 -6.07 32.22
CA GLN A 20 -14.95 -5.19 31.90
C GLN A 20 -16.10 -5.93 31.21
N LYS A 21 -15.81 -6.89 30.32
CA LYS A 21 -16.84 -7.74 29.70
C LYS A 21 -17.52 -8.67 30.70
N GLU A 22 -16.77 -9.23 31.64
CA GLU A 22 -17.33 -10.02 32.75
C GLU A 22 -18.24 -9.15 33.62
N SER A 23 -17.83 -7.91 33.90
CA SER A 23 -18.64 -6.92 34.63
C SER A 23 -19.92 -6.53 33.86
N LEU A 24 -19.83 -6.36 32.53
CA LEU A 24 -20.98 -6.09 31.68
C LEU A 24 -21.96 -7.26 31.67
N SER A 25 -21.46 -8.51 31.60
CA SER A 25 -22.29 -9.70 31.69
C SER A 25 -23.06 -9.81 33.02
N ALA A 26 -22.47 -9.35 34.12
CA ALA A 26 -23.17 -9.31 35.41
C ALA A 26 -24.29 -8.24 35.43
N ILE A 27 -24.07 -7.11 34.76
CA ILE A 27 -25.10 -6.07 34.57
C ILE A 27 -26.22 -6.58 33.66
N ASP A 28 -25.90 -7.33 32.60
CA ASP A 28 -26.89 -7.95 31.72
C ASP A 28 -27.80 -8.93 32.47
N GLU A 29 -27.24 -9.72 33.39
CA GLU A 29 -28.02 -10.64 34.23
C GLU A 29 -28.96 -9.89 35.19
N ALA A 30 -28.50 -8.76 35.74
CA ALA A 30 -29.33 -7.90 36.58
C ALA A 30 -30.47 -7.25 35.78
N LEU A 31 -30.17 -6.73 34.58
CA LEU A 31 -31.14 -6.16 33.64
C LEU A 31 -32.14 -7.20 33.12
N ALA A 32 -31.77 -8.48 33.03
CA ALA A 32 -32.71 -9.55 32.69
C ALA A 32 -33.80 -9.74 33.77
N SER A 33 -33.48 -9.42 35.03
CA SER A 33 -34.42 -9.48 36.16
C SER A 33 -35.24 -8.20 36.32
N ASP A 34 -34.65 -7.03 36.05
CA ASP A 34 -35.32 -5.74 36.02
C ASP A 34 -34.93 -4.91 34.77
N PRO A 35 -35.65 -5.10 33.64
CA PRO A 35 -35.29 -4.45 32.38
C PRO A 35 -35.53 -2.94 32.33
N SER A 36 -36.17 -2.37 33.35
CA SER A 36 -36.55 -0.95 33.38
C SER A 36 -35.75 -0.13 34.38
N ASP A 37 -34.71 -0.72 35.01
CA ASP A 37 -33.82 -0.02 35.92
C ASP A 37 -32.97 1.02 35.16
N PRO A 38 -33.21 2.34 35.36
CA PRO A 38 -32.50 3.39 34.64
C PRO A 38 -31.03 3.51 35.02
N GLU A 39 -30.64 3.12 36.24
CA GLU A 39 -29.23 3.20 36.70
C GLU A 39 -28.40 2.10 36.04
N LEU A 40 -28.94 0.88 35.98
CA LEU A 40 -28.27 -0.25 35.30
C LEU A 40 -28.17 -0.04 33.79
N LEU A 41 -29.19 0.56 33.16
CA LEU A 41 -29.13 0.90 31.73
C LEU A 41 -28.06 1.94 31.41
N SER A 42 -27.95 2.99 32.24
CA SER A 42 -26.90 4.02 32.09
C SER A 42 -25.50 3.41 32.24
N LEU A 43 -25.31 2.58 33.27
CA LEU A 43 -24.04 1.93 33.53
C LEU A 43 -23.66 0.93 32.42
N HIS A 44 -24.64 0.19 31.90
CA HIS A 44 -24.44 -0.69 30.74
C HIS A 44 -23.98 0.11 29.52
N GLU A 45 -24.64 1.23 29.19
CA GLU A 45 -24.25 2.08 28.05
C GLU A 45 -22.83 2.61 28.22
N GLU A 46 -22.48 3.17 29.38
CA GLU A 46 -21.14 3.69 29.67
C GLU A 46 -20.06 2.61 29.57
N LEU A 47 -20.29 1.45 30.20
CA LEU A 47 -19.32 0.35 30.21
C LEU A 47 -19.16 -0.28 28.82
N SER A 48 -20.26 -0.42 28.07
CA SER A 48 -20.23 -0.91 26.69
C SER A 48 -19.44 0.03 25.76
N GLY A 49 -19.60 1.35 25.94
CA GLY A 49 -18.84 2.36 25.23
C GLY A 49 -17.35 2.30 25.55
N ALA A 50 -17.01 2.22 26.85
CA ALA A 50 -15.63 2.13 27.30
C ALA A 50 -14.92 0.86 26.80
N ILE A 51 -15.61 -0.29 26.79
CA ILE A 51 -15.08 -1.54 26.23
C ILE A 51 -14.79 -1.36 24.73
N LYS A 52 -15.73 -0.78 23.98
CA LYS A 52 -15.55 -0.56 22.54
C LYS A 52 -14.36 0.34 22.23
N GLU A 53 -14.20 1.44 22.97
CA GLU A 53 -13.06 2.34 22.81
C GLU A 53 -11.72 1.65 23.14
N ALA A 54 -11.71 0.83 24.19
CA ALA A 54 -10.52 0.05 24.58
C ALA A 54 -10.17 -1.04 23.54
N GLU A 55 -11.17 -1.72 22.98
CA GLU A 55 -11.00 -2.69 21.88
C GLU A 55 -10.46 -2.02 20.62
N GLU A 56 -10.99 -0.87 20.23
CA GLU A 56 -10.49 -0.08 19.10
C GLU A 56 -9.01 0.33 19.32
N GLY A 57 -8.69 0.83 20.52
CA GLY A 57 -7.32 1.15 20.90
C GLY A 57 -6.37 -0.06 20.84
N LEU A 58 -6.80 -1.21 21.33
CA LEU A 58 -6.02 -2.45 21.28
C LEU A 58 -5.79 -2.94 19.84
N LEU A 59 -6.82 -2.85 18.98
CA LEU A 59 -6.69 -3.18 17.55
C LEU A 59 -5.68 -2.28 16.87
N HIS A 60 -5.68 -0.97 17.19
CA HIS A 60 -4.69 -0.04 16.67
C HIS A 60 -3.26 -0.41 17.07
N LEU A 61 -3.03 -0.78 18.34
CA LEU A 61 -1.72 -1.22 18.83
C LEU A 61 -1.26 -2.53 18.14
N LYS A 62 -2.11 -3.56 18.13
CA LYS A 62 -1.81 -4.84 17.48
C LYS A 62 -1.51 -4.67 15.99
N ARG A 63 -2.26 -3.81 15.30
CA ARG A 63 -2.01 -3.48 13.89
C ARG A 63 -0.66 -2.79 13.71
N ALA A 64 -0.34 -1.80 14.53
CA ALA A 64 0.95 -1.09 14.44
C ALA A 64 2.12 -2.05 14.63
N ARG A 65 2.05 -2.95 15.62
CA ARG A 65 3.05 -4.00 15.85
C ARG A 65 3.16 -4.97 14.68
N LEU A 66 2.05 -5.49 14.17
CA LEU A 66 2.05 -6.43 13.04
C LEU A 66 2.62 -5.79 11.77
N LEU A 67 2.32 -4.50 11.52
CA LEU A 67 2.92 -3.77 10.40
C LEU A 67 4.44 -3.65 10.59
N GLN A 68 4.91 -3.31 11.78
CA GLN A 68 6.35 -3.26 12.07
C GLN A 68 7.03 -4.64 11.92
N GLU A 69 6.39 -5.71 12.40
CA GLU A 69 6.89 -7.08 12.25
C GLU A 69 6.91 -7.50 10.77
N ALA A 70 5.87 -7.13 10.00
CA ALA A 70 5.81 -7.39 8.56
C ALA A 70 6.90 -6.62 7.79
N ASP A 71 7.15 -5.36 8.13
CA ASP A 71 8.25 -4.58 7.55
C ASP A 71 9.61 -5.25 7.82
N ILE A 72 9.83 -5.76 9.04
CA ILE A 72 11.05 -6.51 9.40
C ILE A 72 11.15 -7.83 8.61
N VAL A 73 10.06 -8.58 8.49
CA VAL A 73 10.06 -9.87 7.77
C VAL A 73 10.24 -9.67 6.27
N LEU A 74 9.60 -8.67 5.67
CA LEU A 74 9.78 -8.32 4.26
C LEU A 74 11.24 -7.89 4.00
N HIS A 75 11.82 -7.11 4.91
CA HIS A 75 13.23 -6.72 4.84
C HIS A 75 14.19 -7.89 5.14
N GLY A 76 13.73 -8.96 5.80
CA GLY A 76 14.51 -10.18 6.10
C GLY A 76 14.37 -11.29 5.05
N LEU A 77 13.24 -11.39 4.36
CA LEU A 77 13.00 -12.38 3.29
C LEU A 77 13.73 -12.03 2.00
N SER A 78 13.95 -10.74 1.74
CA SER A 78 14.84 -10.27 0.66
C SER A 78 16.29 -10.76 0.81
N HIS A 79 16.69 -11.23 2.00
CA HIS A 79 18.00 -11.81 2.26
C HIS A 79 18.11 -13.34 2.06
N ALA A 80 17.00 -14.08 1.86
CA ALA A 80 17.00 -15.55 2.00
C ALA A 80 16.43 -16.36 0.82
N ALA A 81 15.82 -15.76 -0.21
CA ALA A 81 15.15 -16.52 -1.28
C ALA A 81 15.82 -16.38 -2.65
N GLY A 82 16.96 -17.04 -2.83
CA GLY A 82 17.46 -17.42 -4.16
C GLY A 82 17.01 -18.82 -4.53
N VAL A 83 15.79 -19.02 -5.07
CA VAL A 83 15.41 -20.26 -5.77
C VAL A 83 14.35 -19.96 -6.86
N LYS A 84 14.71 -20.27 -8.12
CA LYS A 84 13.83 -20.29 -9.31
C LYS A 84 12.72 -21.35 -9.19
N ALA A 85 11.52 -21.03 -9.68
CA ALA A 85 10.53 -22.04 -10.06
C ALA A 85 9.93 -21.69 -11.43
N GLU A 86 10.18 -22.55 -12.41
CA GLU A 86 9.54 -22.54 -13.72
C GLU A 86 8.20 -23.29 -13.71
N HIS A 87 7.40 -22.92 -14.70
CA HIS A 87 6.00 -23.25 -15.01
C HIS A 87 5.76 -24.72 -15.43
N GLN A 88 4.53 -25.24 -15.22
CA GLN A 88 3.77 -26.04 -16.21
C GLN A 88 2.33 -26.37 -15.77
N ASP A 89 1.37 -26.08 -16.66
CA ASP A 89 -0.05 -26.50 -16.70
C ASP A 89 -0.18 -27.64 -17.76
N PRO A 90 -1.16 -28.58 -17.75
CA PRO A 90 -2.57 -28.35 -18.18
C PRO A 90 -3.64 -29.20 -17.45
N LEU A 91 -4.87 -28.68 -17.30
CA LEU A 91 -6.05 -29.13 -18.09
C LEU A 91 -7.40 -28.60 -17.55
N ALA A 92 -8.14 -27.99 -18.48
CA ALA A 92 -9.48 -27.43 -18.38
C ALA A 92 -10.60 -28.43 -18.03
N ASN A 93 -11.49 -28.05 -17.10
CA ASN A 93 -12.96 -27.93 -17.26
C ASN A 93 -13.66 -27.97 -15.88
N GLU A 94 -14.10 -26.81 -15.38
CA GLU A 94 -15.40 -26.63 -14.70
C GLU A 94 -15.56 -25.15 -14.30
N LEU A 95 -15.77 -24.31 -15.30
CA LEU A 95 -16.23 -22.94 -15.12
C LEU A 95 -17.68 -23.00 -14.64
N GLU A 96 -17.95 -22.53 -13.41
CA GLU A 96 -19.05 -21.58 -13.12
C GLU A 96 -19.25 -21.19 -11.64
N LEU A 97 -18.46 -21.67 -10.67
CA LEU A 97 -18.62 -21.24 -9.25
C LEU A 97 -17.41 -20.56 -8.59
N GLU A 98 -16.27 -20.40 -9.27
CA GLU A 98 -15.01 -19.93 -8.65
C GLU A 98 -14.69 -18.43 -8.86
N LYS A 99 -15.41 -17.74 -9.76
CA LYS A 99 -15.11 -16.36 -10.20
C LYS A 99 -15.28 -15.27 -9.12
N SER A 100 -15.72 -15.65 -7.93
CA SER A 100 -15.92 -14.78 -6.76
C SER A 100 -14.68 -14.74 -5.84
N GLU A 101 -13.80 -15.74 -5.88
CA GLU A 101 -12.65 -15.83 -4.97
C GLU A 101 -11.36 -15.30 -5.62
N GLU A 102 -11.12 -15.54 -6.91
CA GLU A 102 -9.93 -15.04 -7.64
C GLU A 102 -9.84 -13.51 -7.73
N ASN A 103 -10.99 -12.81 -7.76
CA ASN A 103 -11.00 -11.34 -7.82
C ASN A 103 -10.58 -10.67 -6.52
N LYS A 104 -10.60 -11.39 -5.38
CA LYS A 104 -10.08 -10.86 -4.10
C LYS A 104 -8.56 -10.87 -4.05
N ASP A 105 -7.90 -11.78 -4.77
CA ASP A 105 -6.44 -11.87 -4.82
C ASP A 105 -5.79 -10.77 -5.68
N LEU A 106 -6.59 -10.12 -6.52
CA LEU A 106 -6.13 -8.99 -7.34
C LEU A 106 -6.01 -7.69 -6.54
N ASP A 107 -6.77 -7.51 -5.46
CA ASP A 107 -6.70 -6.29 -4.67
C ASP A 107 -5.33 -6.14 -4.01
N GLY A 108 -4.73 -4.95 -4.13
CA GLY A 108 -3.37 -4.69 -3.69
C GLY A 108 -2.25 -5.16 -4.63
N SER A 109 -2.56 -5.94 -5.67
CA SER A 109 -1.55 -6.42 -6.62
C SER A 109 -0.94 -5.28 -7.45
N ARG A 110 0.37 -5.34 -7.69
CA ARG A 110 1.08 -4.39 -8.56
C ARG A 110 0.87 -4.78 -10.02
N CYS A 111 0.67 -3.78 -10.87
CA CYS A 111 0.42 -3.97 -12.29
C CYS A 111 1.05 -2.83 -13.10
N ARG A 112 1.01 -2.98 -14.42
CA ARG A 112 1.19 -1.90 -15.37
C ARG A 112 -0.14 -1.60 -16.05
N PHE A 113 -0.42 -0.32 -16.25
CA PHE A 113 -1.62 0.14 -16.93
C PHE A 113 -1.29 1.28 -17.89
N ARG A 114 -2.09 1.39 -18.95
CA ARG A 114 -1.98 2.48 -19.91
C ARG A 114 -2.87 3.64 -19.45
N HIS A 115 -2.28 4.81 -19.27
CA HIS A 115 -3.00 6.02 -18.88
C HIS A 115 -3.62 6.72 -20.11
N THR A 116 -4.46 7.73 -19.87
CA THR A 116 -5.18 8.46 -20.92
C THR A 116 -4.28 9.29 -21.83
N ASP A 117 -3.06 9.59 -21.40
CA ASP A 117 -2.00 10.20 -22.22
C ASP A 117 -1.28 9.20 -23.16
N GLY A 118 -1.68 7.92 -23.12
CA GLY A 118 -1.12 6.87 -23.95
C GLY A 118 0.15 6.21 -23.40
N ARG A 119 0.72 6.70 -22.30
CA ARG A 119 1.93 6.14 -21.67
C ARG A 119 1.59 5.02 -20.69
N TRP A 120 2.57 4.17 -20.42
CA TRP A 120 2.46 3.10 -19.44
C TRP A 120 2.96 3.55 -18.08
N TYR A 121 2.24 3.17 -17.04
CA TYR A 121 2.58 3.49 -15.65
C TYR A 121 2.55 2.24 -14.79
N ASN A 122 3.39 2.22 -13.77
CA ASN A 122 3.30 1.25 -12.69
C ASN A 122 2.16 1.65 -11.76
N GLY A 123 1.28 0.70 -11.45
CA GLY A 123 0.09 0.92 -10.63
C GLY A 123 -0.17 -0.20 -9.63
N ARG A 124 -1.15 0.05 -8.76
CA ARG A 124 -1.65 -0.92 -7.79
C ARG A 124 -3.16 -1.00 -7.91
N VAL A 125 -3.68 -2.21 -7.93
CA VAL A 125 -5.14 -2.44 -7.85
C VAL A 125 -5.60 -2.06 -6.44
N ILE A 126 -6.64 -1.24 -6.35
CA ILE A 126 -7.26 -0.80 -5.07
C ILE A 126 -8.72 -1.27 -4.93
N GLY A 127 -9.20 -2.01 -5.93
CA GLY A 127 -10.53 -2.59 -5.95
C GLY A 127 -10.86 -3.12 -7.34
N VAL A 128 -11.67 -4.18 -7.37
CA VAL A 128 -12.23 -4.73 -8.61
C VAL A 128 -13.70 -4.33 -8.66
N GLU A 129 -14.09 -3.58 -9.69
CA GLU A 129 -15.49 -3.20 -9.92
C GLU A 129 -16.11 -4.19 -10.92
N GLY A 130 -17.09 -4.96 -10.44
CA GLY A 130 -17.74 -5.98 -11.26
C GLY A 130 -16.81 -7.15 -11.60
N SER A 131 -16.92 -7.68 -12.82
CA SER A 131 -16.17 -8.87 -13.24
C SER A 131 -15.07 -8.60 -14.28
N ASP A 132 -14.88 -7.36 -14.73
CA ASP A 132 -13.98 -7.07 -15.87
C ASP A 132 -13.19 -5.75 -15.76
N SER A 133 -13.38 -4.97 -14.69
CA SER A 133 -12.65 -3.72 -14.47
C SER A 133 -12.02 -3.65 -13.09
N ALA A 134 -10.81 -3.12 -13.04
CA ALA A 134 -10.12 -2.81 -11.81
C ALA A 134 -9.91 -1.31 -11.69
N LYS A 135 -10.01 -0.81 -10.45
CA LYS A 135 -9.63 0.54 -10.09
C LYS A 135 -8.18 0.54 -9.69
N ILE A 136 -7.39 1.37 -10.35
CA ILE A 136 -5.92 1.41 -10.24
C ILE A 136 -5.46 2.75 -9.66
N THR A 137 -4.47 2.72 -8.78
CA THR A 137 -3.70 3.91 -8.36
C THR A 137 -2.29 3.87 -8.92
N PHE A 138 -1.66 5.03 -9.13
CA PHE A 138 -0.25 5.13 -9.47
C PHE A 138 0.63 4.62 -8.32
N LEU A 139 1.68 3.85 -8.63
CA LEU A 139 2.69 3.43 -7.66
C LEU A 139 3.72 4.54 -7.39
N SER A 140 4.03 5.33 -8.41
CA SER A 140 5.07 6.37 -8.36
C SER A 140 4.50 7.74 -8.71
N PRO A 141 3.62 8.34 -7.88
CA PRO A 141 3.00 9.63 -8.19
C PRO A 141 4.04 10.76 -8.22
N THR A 142 4.15 11.42 -9.38
CA THR A 142 5.04 12.57 -9.60
C THR A 142 4.31 13.92 -9.46
N SER A 143 2.97 13.89 -9.36
CA SER A 143 2.12 15.07 -9.20
C SER A 143 0.96 14.81 -8.23
N GLU A 144 0.36 15.88 -7.71
CA GLU A 144 -0.76 15.75 -6.78
C GLU A 144 -2.00 15.07 -7.39
N SER A 145 -2.26 15.27 -8.67
CA SER A 145 -3.37 14.63 -9.39
C SER A 145 -3.20 13.13 -9.55
N MET A 146 -1.97 12.60 -9.42
CA MET A 146 -1.70 11.16 -9.40
C MET A 146 -1.80 10.56 -8.00
N MET A 147 -1.68 11.38 -6.95
CA MET A 147 -1.76 10.90 -5.57
C MET A 147 -3.16 10.44 -5.20
N MET A 148 -3.25 9.28 -4.54
CA MET A 148 -4.52 8.73 -4.11
C MET A 148 -5.19 9.62 -3.05
N CYS A 149 -6.45 10.00 -3.30
CA CYS A 149 -7.24 10.79 -2.37
C CYS A 149 -7.63 9.96 -1.13
N LYS A 150 -7.01 10.28 0.01
CA LYS A 150 -7.28 9.61 1.30
C LYS A 150 -8.76 9.66 1.70
N PHE A 151 -9.46 10.77 1.40
CA PHE A 151 -10.89 10.90 1.68
C PHE A 151 -11.76 10.05 0.75
N PHE A 152 -11.34 9.83 -0.50
CA PHE A 152 -12.05 8.95 -1.41
C PHE A 152 -11.94 7.49 -0.95
N MET A 153 -10.73 7.04 -0.55
CA MET A 153 -10.56 5.69 0.00
C MET A 153 -11.43 5.45 1.25
N GLN A 154 -11.68 6.52 2.04
CA GLN A 154 -12.54 6.47 3.21
C GLN A 154 -14.04 6.66 2.88
N GLN A 155 -14.42 6.76 1.60
CA GLN A 155 -15.80 7.04 1.16
C GLN A 155 -16.38 8.36 1.71
N ARG A 156 -15.52 9.36 1.92
CA ARG A 156 -15.85 10.68 2.50
C ARG A 156 -15.58 11.86 1.57
N CYS A 157 -14.96 11.62 0.41
CA CYS A 157 -14.68 12.70 -0.55
C CYS A 157 -15.98 13.21 -1.17
N ARG A 158 -16.19 14.53 -1.15
CA ARG A 158 -17.39 15.20 -1.71
C ARG A 158 -17.12 15.88 -3.05
N PHE A 159 -15.88 15.86 -3.53
CA PHE A 159 -15.46 16.60 -4.72
C PHE A 159 -15.69 15.83 -6.03
N GLY A 160 -16.01 14.52 -5.97
CA GLY A 160 -16.26 13.71 -7.16
C GLY A 160 -15.11 13.79 -8.17
N SER A 161 -15.43 13.96 -9.45
CA SER A 161 -14.44 14.12 -10.53
C SER A 161 -13.67 15.44 -10.49
N SER A 162 -14.07 16.40 -9.65
CA SER A 162 -13.35 17.68 -9.48
C SER A 162 -12.34 17.64 -8.33
N CYS A 163 -12.07 16.46 -7.75
CA CYS A 163 -11.04 16.34 -6.73
C CYS A 163 -9.65 16.63 -7.33
N ARG A 164 -8.82 17.40 -6.60
CA ARG A 164 -7.44 17.66 -6.99
C ARG A 164 -6.55 16.42 -6.90
N LEU A 165 -6.93 15.45 -6.06
CA LEU A 165 -6.22 14.19 -5.87
C LEU A 165 -6.92 13.08 -6.67
N SER A 166 -6.18 12.04 -7.06
CA SER A 166 -6.70 10.91 -7.81
C SER A 166 -7.77 10.14 -7.03
N HIS A 167 -8.82 9.74 -7.73
CA HIS A 167 -9.80 8.74 -7.25
C HIS A 167 -9.50 7.34 -7.83
N GLY A 168 -8.34 7.16 -8.43
CA GLY A 168 -7.99 5.98 -9.22
C GLY A 168 -8.51 6.06 -10.64
N LEU A 169 -8.02 5.13 -11.47
CA LEU A 169 -8.42 4.96 -12.87
C LEU A 169 -9.10 3.61 -13.03
N ASP A 170 -10.26 3.59 -13.67
CA ASP A 170 -10.94 2.35 -14.03
C ASP A 170 -10.36 1.80 -15.33
N VAL A 171 -9.77 0.62 -15.23
CA VAL A 171 -9.02 -0.04 -16.31
C VAL A 171 -9.55 -1.46 -16.51
N PRO A 172 -9.84 -1.89 -17.75
CA PRO A 172 -10.23 -3.28 -18.01
C PRO A 172 -9.15 -4.26 -17.53
N LEU A 173 -9.55 -5.31 -16.83
CA LEU A 173 -8.62 -6.34 -16.32
C LEU A 173 -7.76 -6.93 -17.45
N SER A 174 -8.36 -7.13 -18.63
CA SER A 174 -7.70 -7.61 -19.84
C SER A 174 -6.59 -6.69 -20.39
N SER A 175 -6.58 -5.41 -20.00
CA SER A 175 -5.58 -4.43 -20.45
C SER A 175 -4.41 -4.25 -19.47
N LEU A 176 -4.53 -4.81 -18.27
CA LEU A 176 -3.44 -4.79 -17.29
C LEU A 176 -2.30 -5.70 -17.73
N LYS A 177 -1.08 -5.28 -17.41
CA LYS A 177 0.15 -6.04 -17.65
C LYS A 177 0.86 -6.32 -16.33
N SER A 178 1.76 -7.30 -16.34
CA SER A 178 2.58 -7.63 -15.18
C SER A 178 3.44 -6.43 -14.77
N TYR A 179 3.60 -6.27 -13.46
CA TYR A 179 4.59 -5.37 -12.91
C TYR A 179 5.94 -6.08 -12.91
N ASP A 180 6.96 -5.47 -13.50
CA ASP A 180 8.34 -5.96 -13.37
C ASP A 180 9.07 -5.07 -12.37
N GLN A 181 9.57 -5.69 -11.31
CA GLN A 181 10.37 -5.03 -10.29
C GLN A 181 11.80 -4.81 -10.80
N THR A 182 12.32 -3.60 -10.61
CA THR A 182 13.73 -3.33 -10.89
C THR A 182 14.63 -4.11 -9.93
N GLU A 183 15.55 -4.90 -10.47
CA GLU A 183 16.62 -5.55 -9.71
C GLU A 183 17.80 -4.60 -9.53
N TRP A 184 17.85 -3.94 -8.36
CA TRP A 184 18.92 -3.00 -8.01
C TRP A 184 20.22 -3.71 -7.65
N ASN A 185 21.34 -3.15 -8.10
CA ASN A 185 22.68 -3.67 -7.83
C ASN A 185 23.74 -2.56 -7.96
N GLN A 186 24.97 -2.84 -7.54
CA GLN A 186 26.07 -1.85 -7.58
C GLN A 186 26.39 -1.28 -8.97
N SER A 187 26.12 -2.01 -10.06
CA SER A 187 26.39 -1.49 -11.41
C SER A 187 25.45 -0.35 -11.82
N MET A 188 24.34 -0.17 -11.08
CA MET A 188 23.35 0.88 -11.34
C MET A 188 23.69 2.19 -10.64
N VAL A 189 24.75 2.24 -9.82
CA VAL A 189 25.22 3.48 -9.19
C VAL A 189 25.58 4.51 -10.26
N GLY A 190 25.14 5.75 -10.07
CA GLY A 190 25.21 6.85 -11.05
C GLY A 190 23.99 6.95 -11.97
N SER A 191 23.04 6.01 -11.91
CA SER A 191 21.83 6.07 -12.73
C SER A 191 20.93 7.24 -12.33
N LYS A 192 20.33 7.89 -13.33
CA LYS A 192 19.23 8.85 -13.12
C LYS A 192 17.97 8.05 -12.81
N ILE A 193 17.34 8.32 -11.68
CA ILE A 193 16.19 7.55 -11.16
C ILE A 193 15.09 8.49 -10.66
N TRP A 194 13.96 7.92 -10.30
CA TRP A 194 12.94 8.57 -9.49
C TRP A 194 12.87 7.93 -8.11
N ALA A 195 12.67 8.74 -7.08
CA ALA A 195 12.69 8.30 -5.70
C ALA A 195 11.67 9.06 -4.84
N VAL A 196 11.11 8.41 -3.83
CA VAL A 196 10.18 9.04 -2.89
C VAL A 196 10.91 10.04 -1.98
N SER A 197 10.40 11.26 -1.91
CA SER A 197 11.06 12.35 -1.17
C SER A 197 10.96 12.27 0.36
N GLY A 198 10.13 11.39 0.93
CA GLY A 198 9.79 11.39 2.36
C GLY A 198 9.18 12.71 2.86
N SER A 199 8.82 13.62 1.95
CA SER A 199 8.16 14.89 2.26
C SER A 199 6.67 14.67 2.51
N LYS A 200 5.96 15.72 2.93
CA LYS A 200 4.54 15.71 3.36
C LYS A 200 3.53 15.01 2.42
N TYR A 201 3.94 14.67 1.20
CA TYR A 201 3.10 14.11 0.14
C TYR A 201 3.64 12.84 -0.51
N ASP A 202 4.79 12.29 -0.07
CA ASP A 202 5.40 11.09 -0.68
C ASP A 202 5.51 11.17 -2.21
N LEU A 203 5.74 12.39 -2.72
CA LEU A 203 5.91 12.61 -4.16
C LEU A 203 7.26 12.08 -4.61
N TRP A 204 7.25 11.48 -5.79
CA TRP A 204 8.43 10.97 -6.44
C TRP A 204 9.14 12.12 -7.15
N ARG A 205 10.46 12.22 -6.93
CA ARG A 205 11.32 13.26 -7.51
C ARG A 205 12.48 12.63 -8.26
N LYS A 206 13.01 13.36 -9.24
CA LYS A 206 14.23 12.98 -9.96
C LYS A 206 15.42 12.96 -8.98
N ALA A 207 16.16 11.87 -9.00
CA ALA A 207 17.32 11.64 -8.15
C ALA A 207 18.43 10.90 -8.92
N GLU A 208 19.55 10.70 -8.25
CA GLU A 208 20.66 9.86 -8.71
C GLU A 208 21.01 8.84 -7.63
N LEU A 209 21.25 7.59 -8.04
CA LEU A 209 21.69 6.53 -7.13
C LEU A 209 23.17 6.70 -6.79
N GLU A 210 23.48 7.21 -5.60
CA GLU A 210 24.85 7.49 -5.14
C GLU A 210 25.58 6.22 -4.69
N SER A 211 24.87 5.29 -4.04
CA SER A 211 25.43 4.00 -3.62
C SER A 211 24.34 2.95 -3.47
N TRP A 212 24.68 1.68 -3.60
CA TRP A 212 23.76 0.56 -3.34
C TRP A 212 24.41 -0.45 -2.40
N ASP A 213 23.67 -0.88 -1.39
CA ASP A 213 24.04 -1.93 -0.46
C ASP A 213 23.27 -3.20 -0.80
N ASP A 214 23.95 -4.19 -1.39
CA ASP A 214 23.34 -5.46 -1.84
C ASP A 214 22.87 -6.32 -0.66
N GLU A 215 23.50 -6.19 0.51
CA GLU A 215 23.06 -6.90 1.70
C GLU A 215 21.76 -6.25 2.19
N LEU A 216 21.81 -4.96 2.52
CA LEU A 216 20.65 -4.28 3.08
C LEU A 216 19.53 -4.03 2.07
N GLN A 217 19.76 -4.21 0.77
CA GLN A 217 18.82 -3.86 -0.31
C GLN A 217 18.39 -2.38 -0.22
N VAL A 218 19.34 -1.51 0.11
CA VAL A 218 19.12 -0.08 0.34
C VAL A 218 20.06 0.75 -0.54
N GLY A 219 19.47 1.68 -1.29
CA GLY A 219 20.17 2.68 -2.07
C GLY A 219 20.27 4.01 -1.33
N ARG A 220 21.44 4.65 -1.43
CA ARG A 220 21.60 6.06 -1.09
C ARG A 220 21.30 6.86 -2.35
N VAL A 221 20.34 7.78 -2.26
CA VAL A 221 19.94 8.63 -3.38
C VAL A 221 20.21 10.09 -3.08
N VAL A 222 20.52 10.86 -4.11
CA VAL A 222 20.67 12.32 -4.04
C VAL A 222 19.62 12.95 -4.96
N PHE A 223 18.75 13.78 -4.42
CA PHE A 223 17.71 14.47 -5.17
C PHE A 223 18.30 15.62 -5.99
N ARG A 224 17.86 15.73 -7.25
CA ARG A 224 18.46 16.66 -8.21
C ARG A 224 18.05 18.11 -8.01
N ASP A 225 16.91 18.34 -7.36
CA ASP A 225 16.32 19.66 -7.16
C ASP A 225 16.96 20.42 -5.99
N ASP A 226 17.19 19.76 -4.86
CA ASP A 226 17.68 20.39 -3.64
C ASP A 226 19.03 19.82 -3.13
N GLY A 227 19.56 18.77 -3.78
CA GLY A 227 20.79 18.08 -3.36
C GLY A 227 20.65 17.30 -2.05
N SER A 228 19.44 17.21 -1.48
CA SER A 228 19.19 16.41 -0.30
C SER A 228 19.40 14.92 -0.61
N SER A 229 19.67 14.12 0.42
CA SER A 229 19.89 12.69 0.23
C SER A 229 19.06 11.85 1.20
N ALA A 230 18.69 10.66 0.74
CA ALA A 230 17.92 9.69 1.51
C ALA A 230 18.48 8.27 1.32
N LYS A 231 18.23 7.40 2.30
CA LYS A 231 18.44 5.96 2.16
C LYS A 231 17.10 5.30 1.94
N LEU A 232 16.94 4.61 0.82
CA LEU A 232 15.67 4.09 0.33
C LEU A 232 15.80 2.62 -0.05
N GLY A 233 14.78 1.84 0.26
CA GLY A 233 14.67 0.46 -0.23
C GLY A 233 14.33 0.41 -1.72
N SER A 234 14.39 -0.80 -2.30
CA SER A 234 14.09 -1.05 -3.72
C SER A 234 12.70 -0.56 -4.17
N ASP A 235 11.69 -0.63 -3.29
CA ASP A 235 10.32 -0.20 -3.58
C ASP A 235 10.11 1.32 -3.57
N ALA A 236 11.09 2.07 -3.07
CA ALA A 236 11.06 3.52 -2.96
C ALA A 236 11.87 4.22 -4.06
N MET A 237 12.30 3.44 -5.07
CA MET A 237 13.10 3.89 -6.21
C MET A 237 12.63 3.20 -7.50
N VAL A 238 12.66 3.92 -8.63
CA VAL A 238 12.36 3.37 -9.97
C VAL A 238 13.27 4.02 -11.02
N LEU A 239 13.56 3.28 -12.10
CA LEU A 239 14.43 3.76 -13.18
C LEU A 239 13.82 4.90 -14.01
N SER A 240 12.49 4.91 -14.16
CA SER A 240 11.77 5.85 -15.01
C SER A 240 10.45 6.25 -14.38
N GLU A 241 9.94 7.41 -14.76
CA GLU A 241 8.59 7.86 -14.43
C GLU A 241 7.53 6.93 -15.04
N TYR A 242 7.81 6.47 -16.25
CA TYR A 242 6.91 5.61 -17.02
C TYR A 242 7.39 4.15 -16.95
N ALA A 243 6.45 3.22 -16.96
CA ALA A 243 6.74 1.81 -17.06
C ALA A 243 7.27 1.49 -18.47
N GLN A 244 8.50 0.99 -18.55
CA GLN A 244 9.07 0.53 -19.82
C GLN A 244 8.38 -0.77 -20.22
N MET A 245 7.90 -0.82 -21.45
CA MET A 245 7.46 -2.07 -22.08
C MET A 245 8.66 -2.60 -22.84
N THR A 246 9.06 -3.85 -22.59
CA THR A 246 9.99 -4.52 -23.50
C THR A 246 9.25 -4.68 -24.82
N ASP A 247 9.68 -3.94 -25.84
CA ASP A 247 9.08 -3.98 -27.17
C ASP A 247 9.09 -5.41 -27.73
N ASP A 248 7.98 -6.10 -27.57
CA ASP A 248 7.53 -7.07 -28.57
C ASP A 248 6.37 -6.53 -29.40
N GLU A 249 5.85 -5.32 -29.12
CA GLU A 249 4.91 -4.62 -30.02
C GLU A 249 4.99 -3.08 -29.93
N GLY A 250 5.87 -2.49 -30.76
CA GLY A 250 5.51 -1.29 -31.55
C GLY A 250 5.94 0.10 -31.07
N GLU A 251 6.82 0.70 -31.90
CA GLU A 251 7.12 2.13 -32.10
C GLU A 251 7.96 2.89 -31.04
N TYR A 252 9.27 2.90 -31.32
CA TYR A 252 10.23 3.91 -30.87
C TYR A 252 9.70 5.34 -31.07
N VAL A 253 9.55 6.09 -29.98
CA VAL A 253 9.47 7.55 -30.02
C VAL A 253 10.77 8.07 -29.43
N GLU A 254 11.64 8.60 -30.29
CA GLU A 254 12.84 9.33 -29.89
C GLU A 254 12.40 10.64 -29.20
N GLU A 255 12.79 10.84 -27.94
CA GLU A 255 12.66 12.14 -27.28
C GLU A 255 13.85 13.01 -27.73
N GLU A 256 13.57 14.04 -28.53
CA GLU A 256 14.54 15.08 -28.89
C GLU A 256 14.86 15.93 -27.64
N GLU A 257 16.12 15.92 -27.21
CA GLU A 257 16.64 16.86 -26.20
C GLU A 257 16.83 18.23 -26.86
N GLU A 258 16.03 19.23 -26.46
CA GLU A 258 16.27 20.65 -26.81
C GLU A 258 17.51 21.14 -26.04
N GLU A 259 18.64 21.26 -26.73
CA GLU A 259 19.82 22.00 -26.26
C GLU A 259 19.55 23.51 -26.42
N GLU A 260 19.36 24.22 -25.30
CA GLU A 260 19.43 25.68 -25.26
C GLU A 260 20.90 26.12 -25.42
N GLU A 261 21.28 26.55 -26.62
CA GLU A 261 22.49 27.34 -26.85
C GLU A 261 22.27 28.78 -26.35
N GLU A 262 22.99 29.18 -25.28
CA GLU A 262 23.13 30.59 -24.92
C GLU A 262 24.28 31.23 -25.71
N GLU A 263 23.95 32.28 -26.48
CA GLU A 263 24.86 33.23 -27.16
C GLU A 263 25.53 34.22 -26.18
#